data_AF-A0A3R7I9B0-F1
#
_entry.id   AF-A0A3R7I9B0-F1
#
_cell.length_a   1.000
_cell.length_b   1.000
_cell.length_c   1.000
_cell.angle_alpha   90.00
_cell.angle_beta   90.00
_cell.angle_gamma   90.00
#
_symmetry.space_group_name_H-M   'P 1'
#
loop_
_entity.id
_entity.type
_entity.pdbx_description
1 polymer ?
#
loop_
_entity_poly.entity_id
_entity_poly.type
_entity_poly.pdbx_seq_one_letter_code
_entity_poly.pdbx_strand_id
1 'polypeptide(L)'
;MSEANEEKKLKVQLEFGDAKAMFEGGVDDVFKALTRFLTQLYPNLEVARRITYSPDLTKLAEELVGIIELTPEGPIFASDLHLSAKEKICLALLGAYVGERLGKLSKGSLSPNELSRITGKARKTISNELPRLITGGLVERTPEGECQITILGIREAEKIIKECKG
;
A
#
# COMPACT_ATOMS: atom_id res chain seq x y z
N MET A 1 -32.52 -29.36 41.22
CA MET A 1 -31.10 -29.70 41.09
C MET A 1 -30.65 -29.09 39.79
N SER A 2 -29.94 -27.97 39.87
CA SER A 2 -29.53 -27.17 38.72
C SER A 2 -28.10 -27.59 38.38
N GLU A 3 -27.91 -28.34 37.30
CA GLU A 3 -26.57 -28.55 36.74
C GLU A 3 -26.10 -27.21 36.18
N ALA A 4 -25.19 -26.56 36.89
CA ALA A 4 -24.49 -25.39 36.38
C ALA A 4 -23.63 -25.87 35.21
N ASN A 5 -23.98 -25.46 34.00
CA ASN A 5 -23.13 -25.60 32.83
C ASN A 5 -21.89 -24.72 33.06
N GLU A 6 -20.85 -25.27 33.69
CA GLU A 6 -19.55 -24.61 33.79
C GLU A 6 -19.07 -24.31 32.37
N GLU A 7 -19.04 -23.03 32.00
CA GLU A 7 -18.41 -22.58 30.77
C GLU A 7 -16.99 -23.16 30.72
N LYS A 8 -16.75 -24.10 29.80
CA LYS A 8 -15.46 -24.76 29.65
C LYS A 8 -14.40 -23.71 29.39
N LYS A 9 -13.51 -23.50 30.36
CA LYS A 9 -12.36 -22.60 30.22
C LYS A 9 -11.20 -23.35 29.57
N LEU A 10 -10.60 -22.73 28.57
CA LEU A 10 -9.36 -23.18 27.96
C LEU A 10 -8.19 -22.56 28.73
N LYS A 11 -7.22 -23.38 29.09
CA LYS A 11 -5.97 -22.94 29.72
C LYS A 11 -4.79 -23.32 28.83
N VAL A 12 -3.91 -22.36 28.57
CA VAL A 12 -2.72 -22.56 27.74
C VAL A 12 -1.50 -22.01 28.48
N GLN A 13 -0.46 -22.84 28.58
CA GLN A 13 0.87 -22.42 29.03
C GLN A 13 1.81 -22.43 27.82
N LEU A 14 2.57 -21.37 27.64
CA LEU A 14 3.49 -21.17 26.52
C LEU A 14 4.87 -20.90 27.07
N GLU A 15 5.86 -21.58 26.50
CA GLU A 15 7.27 -21.37 26.80
C GLU A 15 8.03 -21.33 25.47
N PHE A 16 8.76 -20.25 25.23
CA PHE A 16 9.60 -20.07 24.06
C PHE A 16 10.87 -19.31 24.44
N GLY A 17 12.01 -20.02 24.47
CA GLY A 17 13.24 -19.49 25.07
C GLY A 17 13.01 -19.10 26.52
N ASP A 18 13.37 -17.86 26.87
CA ASP A 18 13.15 -17.31 28.23
C ASP A 18 11.73 -16.73 28.43
N ALA A 19 10.92 -16.63 27.38
CA ALA A 19 9.58 -16.07 27.46
C ALA A 19 8.57 -17.14 27.92
N LYS A 20 7.87 -16.86 29.03
CA LYS A 20 6.81 -17.72 29.58
C LYS A 20 5.51 -16.93 29.72
N ALA A 21 4.40 -17.54 29.32
CA ALA A 21 3.06 -16.97 29.51
C ALA A 21 2.03 -18.04 29.84
N MET A 22 1.02 -17.66 30.63
CA MET A 22 -0.15 -18.48 30.92
C MET A 22 -1.41 -17.67 30.63
N PHE A 23 -2.33 -18.25 29.88
CA PHE A 23 -3.65 -17.70 29.60
C PHE A 23 -4.73 -18.69 30.03
N GLU A 24 -5.83 -18.18 30.58
CA GLU A 24 -6.99 -18.99 30.98
C GLU A 24 -8.27 -18.18 30.74
N GLY A 25 -9.25 -18.77 30.05
CA GLY A 25 -10.50 -18.08 29.72
C GLY A 25 -11.33 -18.81 28.67
N GLY A 26 -12.28 -18.11 28.06
CA GLY A 26 -13.02 -18.64 26.90
C GLY A 26 -12.12 -18.87 25.70
N VAL A 27 -12.53 -19.75 24.77
CA VAL A 27 -11.73 -20.15 23.60
C VAL A 27 -11.29 -18.94 22.77
N ASP A 28 -12.19 -17.99 22.50
CA ASP A 28 -11.89 -16.80 21.70
C ASP A 28 -10.92 -15.83 22.40
N ASP A 29 -11.04 -15.68 23.72
CA ASP A 29 -10.18 -14.81 24.50
C ASP A 29 -8.76 -15.37 24.60
N VAL A 30 -8.65 -16.68 24.81
CA VAL A 30 -7.37 -17.40 24.82
C VAL A 30 -6.72 -17.37 23.44
N PHE A 31 -7.49 -17.51 22.35
CA PHE A 31 -6.97 -17.39 20.98
C PHE A 31 -6.40 -16.00 20.69
N LYS A 32 -7.11 -14.93 21.10
CA LYS A 32 -6.62 -13.55 20.98
C LYS A 32 -5.34 -13.32 21.78
N ALA A 33 -5.31 -13.78 23.03
CA ALA A 33 -4.15 -13.64 23.92
C ALA A 33 -2.92 -14.40 23.37
N LEU A 34 -3.13 -15.63 22.89
CA LEU A 34 -2.11 -16.44 22.22
C LEU A 34 -1.57 -15.74 20.97
N THR A 35 -2.45 -15.27 20.08
CA THR A 35 -2.06 -14.60 18.84
C THR A 35 -1.26 -13.32 19.13
N ARG A 36 -1.68 -12.54 20.14
CA ARG A 36 -0.96 -11.34 20.58
C ARG A 36 0.43 -11.67 21.14
N PHE A 37 0.53 -12.69 21.97
CA PHE A 37 1.81 -13.14 22.52
C PHE A 37 2.79 -13.56 21.41
N LEU A 38 2.32 -14.33 20.44
CA LEU A 38 3.13 -14.79 19.31
C LEU A 38 3.58 -13.63 18.41
N THR A 39 2.69 -12.68 18.11
CA THR A 39 3.01 -11.51 17.28
C THR A 39 3.93 -10.50 17.97
N GLN A 40 3.87 -10.36 19.30
CA GLN A 40 4.78 -9.51 20.07
C GLN A 40 6.20 -10.11 20.17
N LEU A 41 6.32 -11.43 20.29
CA LEU A 41 7.63 -12.10 20.38
C LEU A 41 8.27 -12.33 19.00
N TYR A 42 7.46 -12.58 17.97
CA TYR A 42 7.90 -12.78 16.59
C TYR A 42 7.12 -11.86 15.65
N PRO A 43 7.52 -10.58 15.54
CA PRO A 43 6.95 -9.68 14.53
C PRO A 43 7.18 -10.18 13.08
N ASN A 44 8.10 -11.13 12.89
CA ASN A 44 8.38 -11.81 11.61
C ASN A 44 7.70 -13.20 11.47
N LEU A 45 6.57 -13.43 12.15
CA LEU A 45 5.78 -14.64 11.97
C LEU A 45 5.51 -14.89 10.47
N GLU A 46 5.86 -16.07 9.96
CA GLU A 46 5.81 -16.36 8.52
C GLU A 46 4.40 -16.16 7.93
N VAL A 47 3.36 -16.50 8.69
CA VAL A 47 1.96 -16.27 8.29
C VAL A 47 1.64 -14.78 8.18
N ALA A 48 2.08 -13.96 9.14
CA ALA A 48 1.89 -12.51 9.10
C ALA A 48 2.62 -11.88 7.90
N ARG A 49 3.84 -12.36 7.61
CA ARG A 49 4.59 -11.95 6.41
C ARG A 49 3.85 -12.30 5.12
N ARG A 50 3.24 -13.49 5.02
CA ARG A 50 2.54 -13.96 3.82
C ARG A 50 1.24 -13.20 3.53
N ILE A 51 0.59 -12.61 4.55
CA ILE A 51 -0.64 -11.82 4.36
C ILE A 51 -0.40 -10.31 4.31
N THR A 52 0.82 -9.86 4.60
CA THR A 52 1.18 -8.43 4.55
C THR A 52 1.63 -8.07 3.14
N TYR A 53 0.91 -7.15 2.49
CA TYR A 53 1.41 -6.53 1.28
C TYR A 53 2.32 -5.35 1.64
N SER A 54 3.59 -5.45 1.26
CA SER A 54 4.55 -4.37 1.36
C SER A 54 5.12 -4.11 -0.04
N PRO A 55 4.97 -2.90 -0.60
CA PRO A 55 5.57 -2.56 -1.88
C PRO A 55 7.10 -2.79 -1.87
N ASP A 56 7.58 -3.62 -2.79
CA ASP A 56 9.02 -3.81 -3.01
C ASP A 56 9.53 -2.64 -3.87
N LEU A 57 10.21 -1.68 -3.23
CA LEU A 57 10.69 -0.47 -3.89
C LEU A 57 11.69 -0.76 -5.02
N THR A 58 12.56 -1.76 -4.85
CA THR A 58 13.55 -2.12 -5.86
C THR A 58 12.84 -2.70 -7.09
N LYS A 59 11.91 -3.62 -6.86
CA LYS A 59 11.10 -4.20 -7.92
C LYS A 59 10.25 -3.15 -8.66
N LEU A 60 9.60 -2.25 -7.92
CA LEU A 60 8.82 -1.16 -8.52
C LEU A 60 9.69 -0.25 -9.38
N ALA A 61 10.89 0.09 -8.92
CA ALA A 61 11.82 0.92 -9.68
C ALA A 61 12.24 0.24 -10.99
N GLU A 62 12.58 -1.06 -10.95
CA GLU A 62 12.88 -1.86 -12.14
C GLU A 62 11.69 -1.97 -13.10
N GLU A 63 10.49 -2.15 -12.56
CA GLU A 63 9.24 -2.23 -13.32
C GLU A 63 8.90 -0.90 -14.02
N LEU A 64 9.27 0.25 -13.45
CA LEU A 64 9.08 1.57 -14.06
C LEU A 64 10.07 1.90 -15.18
N VAL A 65 11.19 1.19 -15.30
CA VAL A 65 12.19 1.44 -16.36
C VAL A 65 11.53 1.32 -17.75
N GLY A 66 11.75 2.34 -18.58
CA GLY A 66 11.16 2.47 -19.91
C GLY A 66 9.71 2.97 -19.94
N ILE A 67 9.10 3.22 -18.77
CA ILE A 67 7.74 3.77 -18.62
C ILE A 67 7.82 5.18 -18.02
N ILE A 68 8.52 5.32 -16.90
CA ILE A 68 8.71 6.59 -16.19
C ILE A 68 10.20 6.93 -16.09
N GLU A 69 10.52 8.19 -16.36
CA GLU A 69 11.81 8.79 -16.05
C GLU A 69 11.64 9.80 -14.91
N LEU A 70 12.63 9.88 -14.03
CA LEU A 70 12.62 10.84 -12.92
C LEU A 70 13.50 12.03 -13.28
N THR A 71 12.92 13.22 -13.33
CA THR A 71 13.66 14.48 -13.51
C THR A 71 13.56 15.35 -12.25
N PRO A 72 14.40 16.39 -12.11
CA PRO A 72 14.27 17.33 -10.99
C PRO A 72 12.88 17.97 -10.87
N GLU A 73 12.13 18.08 -11.97
CA GLU A 73 10.77 18.64 -12.02
C GLU A 73 9.66 17.60 -11.75
N GLY A 74 10.01 16.35 -11.48
CA GLY A 74 9.07 15.26 -11.22
C GLY A 74 9.18 14.09 -12.20
N PRO A 75 8.31 13.08 -12.06
CA PRO A 75 8.26 11.95 -12.99
C PRO A 75 7.70 12.40 -14.35
N ILE A 76 8.23 11.86 -15.44
CA ILE A 76 7.75 12.04 -16.81
C ILE A 76 7.59 10.68 -17.50
N PHE A 77 6.74 10.60 -18.53
CA PHE A 77 6.61 9.38 -19.32
C PHE A 77 7.75 9.27 -20.33
N ALA A 78 8.44 8.12 -20.33
CA ALA A 78 9.56 7.83 -21.23
C ALA A 78 9.12 7.68 -22.71
N SER A 79 7.85 7.37 -22.93
CA SER A 79 7.24 7.22 -24.26
C SER A 79 5.76 7.56 -24.23
N ASP A 80 5.15 7.85 -25.39
CA ASP A 80 3.71 8.06 -25.46
C ASP A 80 2.97 6.72 -25.43
N LEU A 81 2.67 6.27 -24.21
CA LEU A 81 1.85 5.09 -23.97
C LEU A 81 0.37 5.44 -24.18
N HIS A 82 -0.34 4.59 -24.93
CA HIS A 82 -1.79 4.69 -25.17
C HIS A 82 -2.61 4.32 -23.94
N LEU A 83 -2.49 5.14 -22.90
CA LEU A 83 -3.14 4.97 -21.61
C LEU A 83 -4.26 5.98 -21.38
N SER A 84 -5.29 5.53 -20.66
CA SER A 84 -6.36 6.35 -20.13
C SER A 84 -5.84 7.39 -19.15
N ALA A 85 -6.67 8.39 -18.85
CA ALA A 85 -6.30 9.41 -17.86
C ALA A 85 -6.09 8.81 -16.46
N LYS A 86 -6.92 7.84 -16.05
CA LYS A 86 -6.75 7.09 -14.80
C LYS A 86 -5.37 6.44 -14.74
N GLU A 87 -5.00 5.68 -15.78
CA GLU A 87 -3.75 4.94 -15.82
C GLU A 87 -2.53 5.87 -15.78
N LYS A 88 -2.56 6.94 -16.58
CA LYS A 88 -1.47 7.93 -16.56
C LYS A 88 -1.35 8.61 -15.19
N ILE A 89 -2.45 8.91 -14.50
CA ILE A 89 -2.41 9.48 -13.14
C ILE A 89 -1.79 8.49 -12.15
N CYS A 90 -2.22 7.22 -12.17
CA CYS A 90 -1.66 6.20 -11.28
C CYS A 90 -0.15 6.01 -11.49
N LEU A 91 0.32 5.93 -12.74
CA LEU A 91 1.75 5.77 -13.04
C LEU A 91 2.57 7.02 -12.68
N ALA A 92 2.03 8.22 -12.90
CA ALA A 92 2.69 9.46 -12.50
C ALA A 92 2.87 9.52 -10.97
N LEU A 93 1.83 9.19 -10.20
CA LEU A 93 1.91 9.18 -8.74
C LEU A 93 2.79 8.04 -8.21
N LEU A 94 2.81 6.87 -8.87
CA LEU A 94 3.75 5.80 -8.56
C LEU A 94 5.20 6.25 -8.79
N GLY A 95 5.46 6.96 -9.90
CA GLY A 95 6.75 7.57 -10.18
C GLY A 95 7.17 8.56 -9.10
N ALA A 96 6.25 9.41 -8.63
CA ALA A 96 6.51 10.34 -7.54
C ALA A 96 6.85 9.61 -6.23
N TYR A 97 6.05 8.60 -5.86
CA TYR A 97 6.28 7.76 -4.68
C TYR A 97 7.64 7.07 -4.71
N VAL A 98 7.98 6.40 -5.82
CA VAL A 98 9.28 5.72 -5.98
C VAL A 98 10.41 6.75 -5.97
N GLY A 99 10.26 7.86 -6.69
CA GLY A 99 11.28 8.90 -6.77
C GLY A 99 11.59 9.56 -5.42
N GLU A 100 10.58 9.82 -4.59
CA GLU A 100 10.77 10.30 -3.22
C GLU A 100 11.53 9.28 -2.37
N ARG A 101 11.11 8.02 -2.40
CA ARG A 101 11.71 6.94 -1.60
C ARG A 101 13.15 6.62 -2.01
N LEU A 102 13.49 6.87 -3.27
CA LEU A 102 14.86 6.77 -3.78
C LEU A 102 15.70 8.05 -3.57
N GLY A 103 15.13 9.09 -2.95
CA GLY A 103 15.80 10.38 -2.73
C GLY A 103 16.08 11.17 -4.01
N LYS A 104 15.36 10.89 -5.10
CA LYS A 104 15.47 11.59 -6.39
C LYS A 104 14.48 12.75 -6.51
N LEU A 105 13.37 12.69 -5.78
CA LEU A 105 12.37 13.74 -5.67
C LEU A 105 12.23 14.18 -4.21
N SER A 106 11.87 15.45 -4.01
CA SER A 106 11.68 16.01 -2.66
C SER A 106 10.35 15.62 -2.02
N LYS A 107 9.39 15.10 -2.82
CA LYS A 107 8.04 14.74 -2.39
C LYS A 107 7.47 13.59 -3.22
N GLY A 108 6.65 12.76 -2.59
CA GLY A 108 5.90 11.65 -3.20
C GLY A 108 4.52 12.03 -3.70
N SER A 109 4.19 13.32 -3.68
CA SER A 109 2.89 13.88 -4.06
C SER A 109 2.99 14.82 -5.27
N LEU A 110 1.90 14.92 -6.03
CA LEU A 110 1.77 15.76 -7.21
C LEU A 110 0.50 16.61 -7.12
N SER A 111 0.62 17.90 -7.45
CA SER A 111 -0.52 18.79 -7.61
C SER A 111 -1.33 18.44 -8.89
N PRO A 112 -2.61 18.86 -8.98
CA PRO A 112 -3.40 18.69 -10.20
C PRO A 112 -2.76 19.31 -11.45
N ASN A 113 -1.99 20.38 -11.29
CA ASN A 113 -1.26 21.02 -12.39
C ASN A 113 -0.06 20.19 -12.84
N GLU A 114 0.72 19.63 -11.90
CA GLU A 114 1.79 18.69 -12.21
C GLU A 114 1.25 17.45 -12.91
N LEU A 115 0.14 16.87 -12.41
CA LEU A 115 -0.52 15.74 -13.06
C LEU A 115 -0.96 16.07 -14.49
N SER A 116 -1.55 17.24 -14.72
CA SER A 116 -1.94 17.66 -16.08
C SER A 116 -0.74 17.77 -17.02
N ARG A 117 0.38 18.35 -16.54
CA ARG A 117 1.63 18.47 -17.30
C ARG A 117 2.24 17.10 -17.61
N ILE A 118 2.40 16.26 -16.59
CA ILE A 118 3.08 14.96 -16.68
C ILE A 118 2.29 13.99 -17.56
N THR A 119 0.98 13.91 -17.36
CA THR A 119 0.12 12.96 -18.10
C THR A 119 -0.22 13.44 -19.52
N GLY A 120 0.04 14.71 -19.84
CA GLY A 120 -0.40 15.35 -21.08
C GLY A 120 -1.93 15.48 -21.20
N LYS A 121 -2.69 15.24 -20.13
CA LYS A 121 -4.16 15.35 -20.13
C LYS A 121 -4.58 16.76 -19.75
N ALA A 122 -5.69 17.23 -20.32
CA ALA A 122 -6.27 18.53 -19.99
C ALA A 122 -6.65 18.62 -18.51
N ARG A 123 -6.50 19.81 -17.90
CA ARG A 123 -6.83 20.03 -16.48
C ARG A 123 -8.25 19.58 -16.12
N LYS A 124 -9.22 19.81 -17.01
CA LYS A 124 -10.62 19.36 -16.81
C LYS A 124 -10.72 17.83 -16.68
N THR A 125 -9.94 17.09 -17.44
CA THR A 125 -9.87 15.62 -17.35
C THR A 125 -9.30 15.20 -16.00
N ILE A 126 -8.20 15.81 -15.56
CA ILE A 126 -7.61 15.54 -14.23
C ILE A 126 -8.62 15.82 -13.12
N SER A 127 -9.28 16.97 -13.15
CA SER A 127 -10.29 17.35 -12.15
C SER A 127 -11.50 16.42 -12.10
N ASN A 128 -11.84 15.76 -13.22
CA ASN A 128 -12.94 14.80 -13.27
C ASN A 128 -12.53 13.40 -12.78
N GLU A 129 -11.28 13.01 -13.03
CA GLU A 129 -10.77 11.68 -12.66
C GLU A 129 -10.34 11.62 -11.19
N LEU A 130 -9.69 12.66 -10.65
CA LEU A 130 -9.17 12.65 -9.27
C LEU A 130 -10.24 12.31 -8.21
N PRO A 131 -11.46 12.88 -8.23
CA PRO A 131 -12.50 12.49 -7.27
C PRO A 131 -12.87 11.01 -7.34
N ARG A 132 -12.85 10.41 -8.54
CA ARG A 132 -13.14 8.98 -8.75
C ARG A 132 -12.02 8.11 -8.19
N LEU A 133 -10.77 8.50 -8.42
CA LEU A 133 -9.59 7.80 -7.89
C LEU A 133 -9.52 7.89 -6.36
N ILE A 134 -9.89 9.03 -5.79
CA ILE A 134 -9.99 9.23 -4.34
C ILE A 134 -11.10 8.39 -3.74
N THR A 135 -12.30 8.44 -4.33
CA THR A 135 -13.44 7.61 -3.87
C THR A 135 -13.14 6.11 -4.01
N GLY A 136 -12.41 5.72 -5.05
CA GLY A 136 -11.93 4.36 -5.26
C GLY A 136 -10.75 3.96 -4.39
N GLY A 137 -10.22 4.85 -3.55
CA GLY A 137 -9.12 4.59 -2.63
C GLY A 137 -7.76 4.39 -3.30
N LEU A 138 -7.60 4.71 -4.58
CA LEU A 138 -6.33 4.58 -5.32
C LEU A 138 -5.39 5.76 -5.05
N VAL A 139 -5.98 6.91 -4.74
CA VAL A 139 -5.29 8.18 -4.51
C VAL A 139 -5.82 8.79 -3.23
N GLU A 140 -4.95 9.44 -2.47
CA GLU A 140 -5.35 10.28 -1.34
C GLU A 140 -4.89 11.71 -1.57
N ARG A 141 -5.59 12.65 -0.92
CA ARG A 141 -5.30 14.08 -1.04
C ARG A 141 -4.57 14.56 0.21
N THR A 142 -3.43 15.22 0.03
CA THR A 142 -2.67 15.79 1.12
C THR A 142 -3.35 17.07 1.64
N PRO A 143 -3.01 17.54 2.86
CA PRO A 143 -3.52 18.82 3.40
C PRO A 143 -3.23 20.02 2.50
N GLU A 144 -2.12 19.99 1.76
CA GLU A 144 -1.69 21.02 0.80
C GLU A 144 -2.46 20.96 -0.52
N GLY A 145 -3.38 19.99 -0.65
CA GLY A 145 -4.24 19.82 -1.82
C GLY A 145 -3.59 19.04 -2.96
N GLU A 146 -2.40 18.47 -2.74
CA GLU A 146 -1.72 17.56 -3.66
C GLU A 146 -2.29 16.14 -3.57
N CYS A 147 -1.90 15.29 -4.49
CA CYS A 147 -2.34 13.89 -4.57
C CYS A 147 -1.15 12.96 -4.39
N GLN A 148 -1.32 11.88 -3.64
CA GLN A 148 -0.34 10.80 -3.52
C GLN A 148 -1.00 9.43 -3.73
N ILE A 149 -0.22 8.46 -4.18
CA ILE A 149 -0.72 7.10 -4.44
C ILE A 149 -0.86 6.33 -3.13
N THR A 150 -1.96 5.60 -2.96
CA THR A 150 -2.14 4.71 -1.81
C THR A 150 -1.52 3.34 -2.08
N ILE A 151 -1.43 2.48 -1.06
CA ILE A 151 -1.04 1.08 -1.24
C ILE A 151 -1.94 0.34 -2.25
N LEU A 152 -3.24 0.64 -2.25
CA LEU A 152 -4.17 0.07 -3.25
C LEU A 152 -3.88 0.62 -4.64
N GLY A 153 -3.57 1.92 -4.75
CA GLY A 153 -3.14 2.56 -5.98
C GLY A 153 -1.87 1.95 -6.57
N ILE A 154 -0.86 1.65 -5.72
CA ILE A 154 0.38 0.99 -6.14
C ILE A 154 0.06 -0.38 -6.75
N ARG A 155 -0.79 -1.18 -6.10
CA ARG A 155 -1.23 -2.48 -6.63
C ARG A 155 -1.94 -2.39 -7.98
N GLU A 156 -2.71 -1.33 -8.19
CA GLU A 156 -3.36 -1.09 -9.48
C GLU A 156 -2.33 -0.67 -10.53
N ALA A 157 -1.38 0.20 -10.18
CA ALA A 157 -0.30 0.63 -11.06
C ALA A 157 0.61 -0.54 -11.49
N GLU A 158 0.90 -1.50 -10.61
CA GLU A 158 1.62 -2.74 -10.96
C GLU A 158 0.91 -3.54 -12.06
N LYS A 159 -0.43 -3.54 -12.11
CA LYS A 159 -1.18 -4.20 -13.20
C LYS A 159 -1.03 -3.44 -14.51
N ILE A 160 -1.16 -2.11 -14.45
CA ILE A 160 -1.02 -1.23 -15.60
C ILE A 160 0.37 -1.37 -16.21
N ILE A 161 1.42 -1.47 -15.40
CA ILE A 161 2.80 -1.70 -15.87
C ILE A 161 2.90 -3.01 -16.66
N LYS A 162 2.27 -4.09 -16.19
CA LYS A 162 2.26 -5.38 -16.90
C LYS A 162 1.59 -5.27 -18.27
N GLU A 163 0.51 -4.50 -18.37
CA GLU A 163 -0.18 -4.24 -19.64
C GLU A 163 0.66 -3.38 -20.59
N CYS A 164 1.53 -2.50 -20.08
CA CYS A 164 2.44 -1.70 -20.91
C CYS A 164 3.62 -2.50 -21.49
N LYS A 165 3.98 -3.63 -20.86
CA LYS A 165 5.14 -4.47 -21.24
C LYS A 165 4.74 -5.78 -21.93
N GLY A 166 3.44 -6.07 -22.03
CA GLY A 166 2.89 -7.22 -22.76
C GLY A 166 2.55 -6.87 -24.20
#